data_AF-A0A956PKK1-F1
#
_entry.id   AF-A0A956PKK1-F1
#
_cell.length_a   1.000
_cell.length_b   1.000
_cell.length_c   1.000
_cell.angle_alpha   90.00
_cell.angle_beta   90.00
_cell.angle_gamma   90.00
#
_symmetry.space_group_name_H-M   'P 1'
#
loop_
_entity.id
_entity.type
_entity.pdbx_description
1 polymer ?
#
loop_
_entity_poly.entity_id
_entity_poly.type
_entity_poly.pdbx_seq_one_letter_code
_entity_poly.pdbx_strand_id
1 'polypeptide(L)'
;MIDEVQGRRVLKKAFEDAGYRIEEDYPFRVAGSVISLDGYDPVRRSGYEYITTAAGDRGDLNEVVLEELNQMNEDGLVNILLVDEHLVSSEEELREACQGYLEVLERE
;
A
#
# COMPACT_ATOMS: atom_id res chain seq x y z
N MET A 1 1.63 13.59 12.73
CA MET A 1 0.88 12.36 12.43
C MET A 1 -0.16 12.73 11.42
N ILE A 2 -0.06 12.13 10.25
CA ILE A 2 -0.99 12.32 9.14
C ILE A 2 -2.11 11.29 9.29
N ASP A 3 -3.34 11.69 9.01
CA ASP A 3 -4.46 10.75 9.04
C ASP A 3 -4.51 9.88 7.77
N GLU A 4 -5.43 8.92 7.75
CA GLU A 4 -5.62 7.99 6.64
C GLU A 4 -5.92 8.71 5.31
N VAL A 5 -6.80 9.72 5.34
CA VAL A 5 -7.20 10.44 4.13
C VAL A 5 -6.02 11.20 3.53
N GLN A 6 -5.21 11.83 4.38
CA GLN A 6 -3.97 12.47 3.97
C GLN A 6 -2.95 11.45 3.44
N GLY A 7 -2.76 10.34 4.16
CA GLY A 7 -1.82 9.28 3.78
C GLY A 7 -2.14 8.69 2.41
N ARG A 8 -3.37 8.24 2.21
CA ARG A 8 -3.86 7.69 0.93
C ARG A 8 -3.70 8.69 -0.21
N ARG A 9 -4.02 9.97 0.00
CA ARG A 9 -3.85 11.01 -1.02
C ARG A 9 -2.39 11.20 -1.43
N VAL A 10 -1.47 11.21 -0.46
CA VAL A 10 -0.04 11.35 -0.73
C VAL A 10 0.48 10.14 -1.51
N LEU A 11 0.12 8.92 -1.08
CA LEU A 11 0.51 7.68 -1.75
C LEU A 11 -0.02 7.61 -3.17
N LYS A 12 -1.32 7.86 -3.37
CA LYS A 12 -1.94 7.90 -4.69
C LYS A 12 -1.17 8.80 -5.64
N LYS A 13 -0.92 10.03 -5.20
CA LYS A 13 -0.22 11.02 -6.01
C LYS A 13 1.19 10.56 -6.37
N ALA A 14 1.93 9.97 -5.43
CA ALA A 14 3.28 9.48 -5.69
C ALA A 14 3.30 8.35 -6.73
N PHE A 15 2.37 7.40 -6.64
CA PHE A 15 2.23 6.33 -7.63
C PHE A 15 1.79 6.87 -9.01
N GLU A 16 0.81 7.78 -9.06
CA GLU A 16 0.36 8.40 -10.31
C GLU A 16 1.46 9.24 -10.97
N ASP A 17 2.24 9.99 -10.19
CA ASP A 17 3.39 10.77 -10.69
C ASP A 17 4.49 9.83 -11.25
N ALA A 18 4.61 8.60 -10.74
CA ALA A 18 5.44 7.51 -11.29
C ALA A 18 4.77 6.72 -12.46
N GLY A 19 3.62 7.18 -12.94
CA GLY A 19 2.94 6.65 -14.12
C GLY A 19 2.10 5.38 -13.88
N TYR A 20 1.83 5.02 -12.63
CA TYR A 20 0.89 3.97 -12.27
C TYR A 20 -0.56 4.45 -12.45
N ARG A 21 -1.48 3.52 -12.70
CA ARG A 21 -2.92 3.79 -12.79
C ARG A 21 -3.61 3.20 -11.57
N ILE A 22 -3.67 4.00 -10.51
CA ILE A 22 -4.22 3.57 -9.23
C ILE A 22 -5.75 3.55 -9.27
N GLU A 23 -6.32 2.38 -8.98
CA GLU A 23 -7.71 2.19 -8.60
C GLU A 23 -7.80 2.20 -7.05
N GLU A 24 -8.59 3.11 -6.48
CA GLU A 24 -8.82 3.19 -5.03
C GLU A 24 -9.87 2.17 -4.57
N ASP A 25 -9.80 1.74 -3.31
CA ASP A 25 -10.71 0.76 -2.68
C ASP A 25 -10.79 -0.54 -3.49
N TYR A 26 -9.63 -1.03 -3.96
CA TYR A 26 -9.55 -2.14 -4.89
C TYR A 26 -9.77 -3.49 -4.19
N PRO A 27 -10.75 -4.31 -4.61
CA PRO A 27 -10.99 -5.62 -4.01
C PRO A 27 -9.88 -6.61 -4.40
N PHE A 28 -9.03 -6.95 -3.44
CA PHE A 28 -7.88 -7.83 -3.62
C PHE A 28 -8.09 -9.18 -2.93
N ARG A 29 -7.81 -10.27 -3.63
CA ARG A 29 -7.93 -11.64 -3.09
C ARG A 29 -6.62 -12.10 -2.51
N VAL A 30 -6.61 -12.45 -1.22
CA VAL A 30 -5.42 -12.91 -0.50
C VAL A 30 -5.82 -13.81 0.67
N ALA A 31 -5.04 -14.87 0.94
CA ALA A 31 -5.28 -15.82 2.02
C ALA A 31 -6.72 -16.40 2.07
N GLY A 32 -7.38 -16.54 0.92
CA GLY A 32 -8.78 -16.99 0.83
C GLY A 32 -9.83 -15.93 1.19
N SER A 33 -9.41 -14.72 1.56
CA SER A 33 -10.25 -13.55 1.85
C SER A 33 -10.25 -12.54 0.70
N VAL A 34 -11.16 -11.57 0.77
CA VAL A 34 -11.12 -10.36 -0.08
C VAL A 34 -10.94 -9.18 0.84
N ILE A 35 -9.86 -8.43 0.64
CA ILE A 35 -9.59 -7.16 1.33
C ILE A 35 -9.81 -6.00 0.34
N SER A 36 -9.96 -4.79 0.86
CA SER A 36 -10.03 -3.57 0.06
C SER A 36 -8.71 -2.82 0.17
N LEU A 37 -7.87 -2.87 -0.87
CA LEU A 37 -6.62 -2.10 -0.90
C LEU A 37 -6.90 -0.62 -1.11
N ASP A 38 -6.20 0.24 -0.39
CA ASP A 38 -6.34 1.69 -0.51
C ASP A 38 -6.06 2.22 -1.92
N GLY A 39 -5.11 1.59 -2.62
CA GLY A 39 -4.81 1.85 -4.02
C GLY A 39 -4.03 0.73 -4.70
N TYR A 40 -4.45 0.33 -5.91
CA TYR A 40 -3.79 -0.73 -6.67
C TYR A 40 -3.84 -0.50 -8.18
N ASP A 41 -2.75 -0.81 -8.88
CA ASP A 41 -2.66 -0.91 -10.34
C ASP A 41 -2.62 -2.39 -10.74
N PRO A 42 -3.73 -2.96 -11.26
CA PRO A 42 -3.80 -4.37 -11.63
C PRO A 42 -2.95 -4.75 -12.85
N VAL A 43 -2.54 -3.77 -13.67
CA VAL A 43 -1.69 -4.02 -14.84
C VAL A 43 -0.23 -4.20 -14.40
N ARG A 44 0.24 -3.34 -13.50
CA ARG A 44 1.59 -3.42 -12.93
C ARG A 44 1.69 -4.38 -11.75
N ARG A 45 0.55 -4.79 -11.18
CA ARG A 45 0.43 -5.59 -9.96
C ARG A 45 1.09 -4.93 -8.75
N SER A 46 0.96 -3.60 -8.67
CA SER A 46 1.58 -2.80 -7.61
C SER A 46 0.55 -1.89 -6.95
N GLY A 47 0.69 -1.66 -5.66
CA GLY A 47 -0.23 -0.83 -4.90
C GLY A 47 0.28 -0.50 -3.51
N TYR A 48 -0.60 -0.01 -2.67
CA TYR A 48 -0.28 0.40 -1.31
C TYR A 48 -1.48 0.24 -0.38
N GLU A 49 -1.16 0.18 0.91
CA GLU A 49 -2.10 0.18 2.02
C GLU A 49 -1.57 1.09 3.13
N TYR A 50 -2.39 2.01 3.64
CA TYR A 50 -2.07 2.89 4.75
C TYR A 50 -2.80 2.44 6.03
N ILE A 51 -2.09 1.70 6.86
CA ILE A 51 -2.59 1.05 8.06
C ILE A 51 -2.71 2.10 9.19
N THR A 52 -3.94 2.40 9.61
CA THR A 52 -4.21 3.23 10.79
C THR A 52 -4.78 2.42 11.96
N THR A 53 -4.55 2.92 13.17
CA THR A 53 -5.15 2.38 14.41
C THR A 53 -6.54 2.96 14.66
N ALA A 54 -6.85 4.12 14.04
CA ALA A 54 -8.09 4.87 14.21
C ALA A 54 -9.24 4.35 13.33
N ALA A 55 -8.94 3.85 12.12
CA ALA A 55 -9.80 2.87 11.48
C ALA A 55 -9.71 1.59 12.32
N GLY A 56 -10.82 1.07 12.81
CA GLY A 56 -10.86 -0.12 13.67
C GLY A 56 -10.47 -1.42 12.95
N ASP A 57 -9.59 -1.36 11.94
CA ASP A 57 -9.52 -2.28 10.80
C ASP A 57 -8.17 -3.00 10.65
N ARG A 58 -7.62 -3.49 11.77
CA ARG A 58 -6.98 -4.84 11.72
C ARG A 58 -8.00 -5.96 11.40
N GLY A 59 -9.25 -5.63 11.08
CA GLY A 59 -10.33 -6.57 10.77
C GLY A 59 -10.06 -7.39 9.52
N ASP A 60 -9.72 -6.71 8.40
CA ASP A 60 -9.44 -7.37 7.13
C ASP A 60 -7.95 -7.71 6.95
N LEU A 61 -7.05 -6.92 7.54
CA LEU A 61 -5.60 -7.15 7.58
C LEU A 61 -5.17 -7.90 8.85
N ASN A 62 -5.70 -9.10 9.04
CA ASN A 62 -5.24 -9.98 10.12
C ASN A 62 -3.81 -10.52 9.86
N GLU A 63 -3.21 -11.15 10.86
CA GLU A 63 -1.83 -11.69 10.77
C GLU A 63 -1.64 -12.62 9.56
N VAL A 64 -2.62 -13.46 9.24
CA VAL A 64 -2.54 -14.41 8.11
C VAL A 64 -2.54 -13.66 6.77
N VAL A 65 -3.36 -12.62 6.63
CA VAL A 65 -3.38 -11.78 5.43
C VAL A 65 -2.06 -11.04 5.25
N LEU A 66 -1.51 -10.47 6.33
CA LEU A 66 -0.23 -9.77 6.29
C LEU A 66 0.93 -10.71 5.94
N GLU A 67 0.97 -11.92 6.52
CA GLU A 67 1.96 -12.94 6.19
C GLU A 67 1.89 -13.34 4.71
N GLU A 68 0.70 -13.61 4.18
CA GLU A 68 0.52 -13.98 2.78
C GLU A 68 0.88 -12.83 1.83
N LEU A 69 0.49 -11.58 2.14
CA LEU A 69 0.88 -10.41 1.34
C LEU A 69 2.40 -10.25 1.29
N ASN A 70 3.08 -10.41 2.44
CA ASN A 70 4.54 -10.35 2.50
C ASN A 70 5.18 -11.47 1.66
N GLN A 71 4.67 -12.70 1.76
CA GLN A 71 5.17 -13.80 0.93
C GLN A 71 4.96 -13.53 -0.57
N MET A 72 3.80 -13.02 -0.97
CA MET A 72 3.53 -12.69 -2.37
C MET A 72 4.44 -11.57 -2.90
N ASN A 73 4.80 -10.59 -2.05
CA ASN A 73 5.81 -9.58 -2.36
C ASN A 73 7.21 -10.20 -2.53
N GLU A 74 7.64 -11.04 -1.58
CA GLU A 74 8.94 -11.74 -1.64
C GLU A 74 9.08 -12.64 -2.88
N ASP A 75 7.98 -13.27 -3.30
CA ASP A 75 7.92 -14.12 -4.49
C ASP A 75 7.81 -13.31 -5.80
N GLY A 76 7.70 -11.97 -5.73
CA GLY A 76 7.54 -11.08 -6.88
C GLY A 76 6.21 -11.25 -7.63
N LEU A 77 5.18 -11.77 -6.95
CA LEU A 77 3.85 -11.97 -7.53
C LEU A 77 3.05 -10.65 -7.60
N VAL A 78 3.25 -9.80 -6.60
CA VAL A 78 2.71 -8.44 -6.46
C VAL A 78 3.75 -7.53 -5.81
N ASN A 79 3.49 -6.22 -5.82
CA ASN A 79 4.30 -5.20 -5.16
C ASN A 79 3.41 -4.27 -4.34
N ILE A 80 3.07 -4.66 -3.12
CA ILE A 80 2.21 -3.92 -2.21
C ILE A 80 3.06 -3.24 -1.13
N LEU A 81 3.04 -1.90 -1.11
CA LEU A 81 3.64 -1.09 -0.06
C LEU A 81 2.70 -0.99 1.15
N LEU A 82 3.07 -1.62 2.26
CA LEU A 82 2.34 -1.49 3.53
C LEU A 82 2.96 -0.37 4.36
N VAL A 83 2.18 0.66 4.69
CA VAL A 83 2.63 1.80 5.50
C VAL A 83 1.85 1.85 6.80
N ASP A 84 2.55 1.79 7.93
CA ASP A 84 1.94 1.95 9.25
C ASP A 84 1.99 3.43 9.69
N GLU A 85 0.88 3.98 10.17
CA GLU A 85 0.78 5.38 10.61
C GLU A 85 1.78 5.75 11.73
N HIS A 86 2.24 4.78 12.52
CA HIS A 86 3.23 5.01 13.58
C HIS A 86 4.65 5.14 13.04
N LEU A 87 4.88 4.70 11.80
CA LEU A 87 6.18 4.77 11.13
C LEU A 87 6.36 6.06 10.33
N VAL A 88 5.32 6.90 10.22
CA VAL A 88 5.35 8.11 9.39
C VAL A 88 4.82 9.32 10.16
N SER A 89 5.67 10.33 10.30
CA SER A 89 5.36 11.51 11.10
C SER A 89 4.77 12.66 10.29
N SER A 90 5.01 12.69 8.96
CA SER A 90 4.64 13.79 8.05
C SER A 90 4.34 13.34 6.61
N GLU A 91 3.63 14.19 5.84
CA GLU A 91 3.35 13.93 4.41
C GLU A 91 4.64 13.91 3.55
N GLU A 92 5.67 14.65 3.95
CA GLU A 92 6.95 14.69 3.23
C GLU A 92 7.69 13.36 3.39
N GLU A 93 7.82 12.88 4.63
CA GLU A 93 8.40 11.58 4.94
C GLU A 93 7.66 10.42 4.23
N LEU A 94 6.32 10.46 4.22
CA LEU A 94 5.52 9.48 3.48
C LEU A 94 5.86 9.46 1.98
N ARG A 95 5.96 10.66 1.40
CA ARG A 95 6.24 10.83 -0.03
C ARG A 95 7.63 10.32 -0.36
N GLU A 96 8.64 10.67 0.42
CA GLU A 96 10.02 10.24 0.21
C GLU A 96 10.15 8.72 0.33
N ALA A 97 9.52 8.11 1.35
CA ALA A 97 9.51 6.66 1.52
C ALA A 97 8.85 5.95 0.33
N CYS A 98 7.70 6.46 -0.13
CA CYS A 98 7.01 5.93 -1.30
C CYS A 98 7.82 6.08 -2.59
N GLN A 99 8.45 7.23 -2.81
CA GLN A 99 9.33 7.46 -3.96
C GLN A 99 10.53 6.51 -3.96
N GLY A 100 11.20 6.35 -2.80
CA GLY A 100 12.31 5.40 -2.67
C GLY A 100 11.90 3.96 -2.96
N TYR A 101 10.71 3.55 -2.52
CA TYR A 101 10.14 2.24 -2.85
C TYR A 101 9.91 2.08 -4.37
N LEU A 102 9.29 3.06 -5.02
CA LEU A 102 9.01 3.03 -6.46
C LEU A 102 10.30 3.01 -7.30
N GLU A 103 11.33 3.76 -6.89
CA GLU A 103 12.64 3.75 -7.54
C GLU A 103 13.33 2.38 -7.45
N VAL A 104 13.17 1.64 -6.35
CA VAL A 104 13.69 0.28 -6.23
C VAL A 104 12.92 -0.65 -7.16
N LEU A 105 11.59 -0.60 -7.14
CA LEU A 105 10.74 -1.43 -8.00
C LEU A 105 11.02 -1.25 -9.50
N GLU A 106 11.30 -0.03 -9.95
CA GLU A 106 11.57 0.23 -11.38
C GLU A 106 12.96 -0.22 -11.84
N ARG A 107 13.84 -0.61 -10.90
CA ARG A 107 15.21 -1.06 -11.19
C ARG A 107 15.37 -2.57 -11.22
N GLU A 108 14.35 -3.32 -10.78
CA GLU A 108 14.27 -4.79 -10.82
C GLU A 108 13.66 -5.29 -12.14
#